data_AF-A0A838W281-F1
#
_entry.id   AF-A0A838W281-F1
#
_cell.length_a   1.000
_cell.length_b   1.000
_cell.length_c   1.000
_cell.angle_alpha   90.00
_cell.angle_beta   90.00
_cell.angle_gamma   90.00
#
_symmetry.space_group_name_H-M   'P 1'
#
loop_
_entity.id
_entity.type
_entity.pdbx_description
1 polymer ?
#
loop_
_entity_poly.entity_id
_entity_poly.type
_entity_poly.pdbx_seq_one_letter_code
_entity_poly.pdbx_strand_id
1 'polypeptide(L)' 'MTRVKFYNNQQLSGIEENINEFLKKEVVKELIDIKLTVLSKNGIDEYTSMIIYEENMKLGAEDPQIYE' A
#
# COMPACT_ATOMS: atom_id res chain seq x y z
N MET A 1 5.08 -9.19 10.34
CA MET A 1 3.65 -8.93 10.64
C MET A 1 2.93 -8.68 9.33
N THR A 2 1.78 -9.28 9.08
CA THR A 2 0.98 -8.94 7.89
C THR A 2 0.38 -7.55 8.06
N ARG A 3 0.61 -6.67 7.07
CA ARG A 3 0.12 -5.30 7.02
C ARG A 3 -0.59 -5.06 5.68
N VAL A 4 -1.43 -4.03 5.65
CA VAL A 4 -2.17 -3.62 4.47
C VAL A 4 -1.95 -2.14 4.22
N LYS A 5 -1.67 -1.76 2.97
CA LYS A 5 -1.51 -0.37 2.50
C LYS A 5 -2.50 -0.10 1.38
N PHE A 6 -3.16 1.06 1.42
CA PHE A 6 -4.08 1.51 0.38
C PHE A 6 -3.54 2.75 -0.33
N TYR A 7 -3.74 2.80 -1.64
CA TYR A 7 -3.62 4.01 -2.46
C TYR A 7 -4.95 4.21 -3.18
N ASN A 8 -5.60 5.35 -2.98
CA ASN A 8 -6.94 5.64 -3.52
C ASN A 8 -6.89 6.87 -4.43
N ASN A 9 -7.85 7.00 -5.35
CA ASN A 9 -8.11 8.19 -6.17
C ASN A 9 -6.88 8.68 -6.95
N GLN A 10 -6.15 7.73 -7.52
CA GLN A 10 -4.92 8.00 -8.26
C GLN A 10 -5.12 7.66 -9.75
N GLN A 11 -4.36 8.34 -10.62
CA GLN A 11 -4.19 7.88 -12.01
C GLN A 11 -3.35 6.59 -12.01
N LEU A 12 -3.53 5.74 -13.03
CA LEU A 12 -2.87 4.43 -13.11
C LEU A 12 -1.34 4.54 -12.96
N SER A 13 -0.71 5.47 -13.69
CA SER A 13 0.74 5.70 -13.63
C SER A 13 1.21 6.10 -12.22
N GLY A 14 0.44 6.92 -11.51
CA GLY A 14 0.73 7.31 -10.13
C GLY A 14 0.63 6.14 -9.15
N ILE A 15 -0.31 5.21 -9.38
CA ILE A 15 -0.40 3.98 -8.58
C ILE A 15 0.82 3.08 -8.79
N GLU A 16 1.22 2.86 -10.05
CA GLU A 16 2.35 2.00 -10.36
C GLU A 16 3.65 2.53 -9.74
N GLU A 17 3.88 3.85 -9.84
CA GLU A 17 5.01 4.51 -9.20
C GLU A 17 4.97 4.35 -7.68
N ASN A 18 3.84 4.65 -7.04
CA ASN A 18 3.67 4.53 -5.60
C ASN A 18 3.87 3.09 -5.09
N ILE A 19 3.33 2.09 -5.79
CA ILE A 19 3.54 0.67 -5.46
C ILE A 19 5.03 0.34 -5.56
N ASN A 20 5.68 0.71 -6.66
CA ASN A 20 7.08 0.39 -6.89
C ASN A 20 8.01 1.03 -5.84
N GLU A 21 7.77 2.30 -5.51
CA GLU A 21 8.49 2.97 -4.42
C GLU A 21 8.24 2.32 -3.06
N PHE A 22 7.00 1.90 -2.79
CA PHE A 22 6.63 1.25 -1.55
C PHE A 22 7.35 -0.10 -1.37
N LEU A 23 7.34 -0.95 -2.39
CA LEU A 23 7.95 -2.28 -2.34
C LEU A 23 9.47 -2.26 -2.21
N LYS A 24 10.13 -1.16 -2.57
CA LYS A 24 11.58 -0.97 -2.40
C LYS A 24 11.99 -0.65 -0.96
N LYS A 25 11.04 -0.32 -0.08
CA LYS A 25 11.37 0.06 1.31
C LYS A 25 11.83 -1.16 2.09
N GLU A 26 12.89 -1.01 2.90
CA GLU A 26 13.39 -2.07 3.78
C GLU A 26 12.33 -2.60 4.76
N VAL A 27 11.27 -1.83 5.03
CA VAL A 27 10.17 -2.25 5.90
C VAL A 27 9.33 -3.37 5.27
N VAL A 28 9.31 -3.49 3.93
CA VAL A 28 8.62 -4.56 3.22
C VAL A 28 9.54 -5.78 3.18
N LYS A 29 9.20 -6.80 3.96
CA LYS A 29 9.92 -8.07 4.01
C LYS A 29 9.53 -8.95 2.82
N GLU A 30 8.23 -9.09 2.59
CA GLU A 30 7.68 -9.95 1.54
C GLU A 30 6.37 -9.34 1.04
N LEU A 31 6.16 -9.36 -0.27
CA LEU A 31 4.88 -9.03 -0.88
C LEU A 31 3.97 -10.27 -0.85
N ILE A 32 2.74 -10.12 -0.34
CA ILE A 32 1.76 -11.21 -0.29
C ILE A 32 0.80 -11.12 -1.46
N ASP A 33 0.16 -9.97 -1.66
CA ASP A 33 -0.82 -9.77 -2.74
C ASP A 33 -0.97 -8.28 -3.08
N ILE A 34 -1.38 -7.99 -4.32
CA ILE A 34 -1.79 -6.65 -4.75
C ILE A 34 -3.13 -6.76 -5.44
N LYS A 35 -4.14 -6.07 -4.92
CA LYS A 35 -5.44 -5.92 -5.58
C LYS A 35 -5.54 -4.53 -6.18
N LEU A 36 -5.97 -4.45 -7.43
CA LEU A 36 -6.28 -3.21 -8.12
C LEU A 36 -7.79 -3.17 -8.40
N THR A 37 -8.40 -2.01 -8.22
CA THR A 37 -9.80 -1.76 -8.55
C THR A 37 -9.89 -0.42 -9.27
N VAL A 38 -10.75 -0.36 -10.28
CA VAL A 38 -11.05 0.85 -11.02
C VAL A 38 -12.49 1.26 -10.77
N LEU A 39 -12.70 2.54 -10.53
CA LEU A 39 -14.00 3.16 -10.45
C LEU A 39 -14.08 4.22 -11.56
N SER A 40 -14.84 3.92 -12.61
CA SER A 40 -15.09 4.87 -13.69
C SER A 40 -16.33 5.71 -13.37
N LYS A 41 -16.15 7.03 -13.22
CA LYS A 41 -17.24 7.98 -12.99
C LYS A 41 -17.10 9.18 -13.91
N ASN A 42 -18.14 9.47 -14.68
CA ASN A 42 -18.19 10.61 -15.61
C ASN A 42 -17.02 10.66 -16.61
N GLY A 43 -16.54 9.51 -17.07
CA GLY A 43 -15.40 9.40 -18.00
C GLY A 43 -14.03 9.63 -17.37
N ILE A 44 -13.96 9.75 -16.04
CA ILE A 44 -12.72 9.76 -15.26
C ILE A 44 -12.59 8.40 -14.58
N ASP A 45 -11.45 7.75 -14.79
CA ASP A 45 -11.10 6.51 -14.11
C ASP A 45 -10.31 6.83 -12.84
N GLU A 46 -10.87 6.47 -11.69
CA GLU A 46 -10.19 6.51 -10.40
C GLU A 46 -9.69 5.11 -10.06
N TYR A 47 -8.38 4.98 -9.88
CA TYR A 47 -7.79 3.71 -9.51
C TYR A 47 -7.57 3.65 -8.00
N THR A 48 -7.74 2.45 -7.45
CA THR A 48 -7.45 2.11 -6.07
C THR A 48 -6.62 0.84 -6.02
N SER A 49 -5.53 0.85 -5.27
CA SER A 49 -4.72 -0.33 -5.01
C SER A 49 -4.68 -0.68 -3.52
N MET A 50 -4.69 -1.97 -3.23
CA MET A 50 -4.49 -2.54 -1.90
C MET A 50 -3.29 -3.48 -1.98
N ILE A 51 -2.26 -3.17 -1.19
CA ILE A 51 -1.04 -3.96 -1.07
C ILE A 51 -1.10 -4.70 0.26
N ILE A 52 -1.00 -6.02 0.21
CA ILE A 52 -0.88 -6.90 1.38
C ILE A 52 0.57 -7.36 1.42
N TYR A 53 1.25 -7.14 2.54
CA TYR A 53 2.68 -7.43 2.67
C TYR A 53 3.05 -7.87 4.08
N GLU A 54 4.16 -8.61 4.20
CA GLU A 54 4.83 -8.81 5.47
C GLU A 54 5.78 -7.65 5.76
N GLU A 55 5.67 -7.08 6.95
CA GLU A 55 6.58 -6.07 7.47
C GLU A 55 7.76 -6.70 8.21
N ASN A 56 8.97 -6.19 7.95
CA ASN A 56 10.17 -6.47 8.74
C ASN A 56 9.96 -5.91 10.15
N MET A 57 9.77 -6.80 11.12
CA MET A 57 9.84 -6.42 12.52
C MET A 57 11.32 -6.14 12.85
N LYS A 58 11.79 -4.89 12.65
CA LYS A 58 12.97 -4.43 13.38
C LYS A 58 12.56 -4.44 14.86
N LEU A 59 13.04 -5.44 15.60
CA LEU A 59 13.00 -5.50 17.07
C LEU A 59 13.54 -4.16 17.62
N GLY A 60 12.67 -3.20 17.93
CA GLY A 60 13.10 -1.93 18.53
C GLY A 60 12.33 -0.66 18.15
N ALA A 61 11.41 -0.68 17.19
CA ALA A 61 10.48 0.44 17.00
C ALA A 61 9.14 0.05 17.63
N GLU A 62 8.99 0.36 18.92
CA GLU A 62 7.70 0.32 19.60
C GLU A 62 6.67 1.08 18.75
N ASP A 63 5.59 0.41 18.41
CA ASP A 63 4.39 1.00 17.81
C ASP A 63 3.86 2.05 18.81
N PRO A 64 3.88 3.37 18.52
CA PRO A 64 3.17 4.34 19.37
C PRO A 64 1.67 4.23 19.05
N GLN A 65 1.07 3.13 19.49
CA GLN A 65 -0.36 2.86 19.55
C GLN A 65 -0.69 2.93 21.05
N ILE A 66 -1.64 3.71 21.59
CA ILE A 66 -2.95 4.18 21.13
C ILE A 66 -3.30 5.35 22.09
N TYR A 67 -3.87 6.46 21.61
CA TYR A 67 -4.47 7.45 22.53
C TYR A 67 -5.79 6.88 23.09
N GLU A 68 -5.88 6.81 24.43
CA GLU A 68 -7.11 6.54 25.21
C GLU A 68 -8.24 7.55 24.92
#